data_AF-A0A963GFB3-F1
#
_entry.id   AF-A0A963GFB3-F1
#
_cell.length_a   1.000
_cell.length_b   1.000
_cell.length_c   1.000
_cell.angle_alpha   90.00
_cell.angle_beta   90.00
_cell.angle_gamma   90.00
#
_symmetry.space_group_name_H-M   'P 1'
#
loop_
_entity.id
_entity.type
_entity.pdbx_description
1 polymer ?
#
loop_
_entity_poly.entity_id
_entity_poly.type
_entity_poly.pdbx_seq_one_letter_code
_entity_poly.pdbx_strand_id
1 'polypeptide(L)'
;MTPKSDLKARNFPSAHDEAVASRPVARYEGPESAYKMAFTDTDFLLREELRPVRMQLELMKPELVQQDQKVDSTIVLFGSARLKPRDEALALLQDAASSGDAVAIRRAERQVEMS
;
A
#
# COMPACT_ATOMS: atom_id res chain seq x y z
N MET A 1 -13.46 46.68 11.04
CA MET A 1 -12.08 46.46 10.60
C MET A 1 -11.94 44.97 10.31
N THR A 2 -11.94 44.58 9.04
CA THR A 2 -11.80 43.17 8.63
C THR A 2 -10.39 42.68 8.97
N PRO A 3 -10.23 41.48 9.55
CA PRO A 3 -8.90 40.94 9.83
C PRO A 3 -8.15 40.75 8.51
N LYS A 4 -6.93 41.29 8.43
CA LYS A 4 -6.03 41.09 7.27
C LYS A 4 -5.74 39.59 7.16
N SER A 5 -5.94 39.01 5.97
CA SER A 5 -5.58 37.61 5.76
C SER A 5 -4.08 37.42 5.98
N ASP A 6 -3.70 36.30 6.60
CA ASP A 6 -2.30 35.94 6.77
C ASP A 6 -1.64 35.83 5.39
N LEU A 7 -0.55 36.57 5.16
CA LEU A 7 0.19 36.59 3.90
C LEU A 7 0.82 35.22 3.57
N LYS A 8 0.96 34.35 4.57
CA LYS A 8 1.48 32.98 4.42
C LYS A 8 0.37 31.94 4.27
N ALA A 9 -0.90 32.33 4.29
CA ALA A 9 -2.00 31.40 4.06
C ALA A 9 -1.89 30.78 2.65
N ARG A 10 -2.32 29.53 2.51
CA ARG A 10 -2.35 28.85 1.22
C ARG A 10 -3.37 29.56 0.31
N ASN A 11 -2.89 30.20 -0.76
CA ASN A 11 -3.74 30.97 -1.68
C ASN A 11 -4.36 30.13 -2.80
N PHE A 12 -3.97 28.86 -2.92
CA PHE A 12 -4.48 27.93 -3.93
C PHE A 12 -5.24 26.76 -3.27
N PRO A 13 -6.31 26.26 -3.91
CA PRO A 13 -6.98 25.03 -3.50
C PRO A 13 -5.99 23.85 -3.42
N SER A 14 -6.24 22.88 -2.54
CA SER A 14 -5.50 21.62 -2.58
C SER A 14 -5.99 20.72 -3.70
N ALA A 15 -5.21 19.70 -4.07
CA ALA A 15 -5.66 18.63 -4.95
C ALA A 15 -6.97 17.97 -4.47
N HIS A 16 -7.18 17.85 -3.15
CA HIS A 16 -8.44 17.36 -2.59
C HIS A 16 -9.60 18.34 -2.85
N ASP A 17 -9.40 19.63 -2.59
CA ASP A 17 -10.42 20.67 -2.85
C ASP A 17 -10.78 20.72 -4.33
N GLU A 18 -9.80 20.59 -5.22
CA GLU A 18 -10.01 20.53 -6.67
C GLU A 18 -10.73 19.26 -7.11
N ALA A 19 -10.39 18.09 -6.55
CA ALA A 19 -11.10 16.84 -6.85
C ALA A 19 -12.59 16.94 -6.52
N VAL A 20 -12.92 17.52 -5.35
CA VAL A 20 -14.31 17.72 -4.90
C VAL A 20 -15.03 18.78 -5.73
N ALA A 21 -14.34 19.86 -6.10
CA ALA A 21 -14.91 20.94 -6.89
C ALA A 21 -15.05 20.60 -8.38
N SER A 22 -14.31 19.59 -8.87
CA SER A 22 -14.32 19.18 -10.26
C SER A 22 -15.72 18.79 -10.71
N ARG A 23 -16.23 19.52 -11.71
CA ARG A 23 -17.51 19.23 -12.35
C ARG A 23 -17.23 18.84 -13.80
N PRO A 24 -17.60 17.63 -14.23
CA PRO A 24 -17.44 17.28 -15.62
C PRO A 24 -18.31 18.20 -16.48
N VAL A 25 -17.76 18.61 -17.62
CA VAL A 25 -18.50 19.40 -18.60
C VAL A 25 -19.35 18.41 -19.39
N ALA A 26 -20.69 18.53 -19.35
CA ALA A 26 -21.64 17.56 -19.89
C ALA A 26 -21.37 17.05 -21.32
N ARG A 27 -20.75 17.88 -22.18
CA ARG A 27 -20.36 17.47 -23.56
C ARG A 27 -19.24 16.43 -23.61
N TYR A 28 -18.57 16.20 -22.48
CA TYR A 28 -17.39 15.34 -22.34
C TYR A 28 -17.53 14.40 -21.13
N GLU A 29 -18.74 13.94 -20.81
CA GLU A 29 -18.99 13.00 -19.70
C GLU A 29 -18.79 11.52 -20.07
N GLY A 30 -18.25 11.23 -21.25
CA GLY A 30 -18.02 9.86 -21.71
C GLY A 30 -16.82 9.16 -21.04
N PRO A 31 -16.75 7.82 -21.10
CA PRO A 31 -15.66 7.03 -20.53
C PRO A 31 -14.27 7.40 -21.09
N GLU A 32 -14.20 7.85 -22.35
CA GLU A 32 -12.97 8.27 -23.05
C GLU A 32 -12.63 9.75 -22.89
N SER A 33 -13.25 10.44 -21.92
CA SER A 33 -13.06 11.88 -21.77
C SER A 33 -11.71 12.25 -21.18
N ALA A 34 -10.91 12.98 -21.96
CA ALA A 34 -9.65 13.58 -21.51
C ALA A 34 -9.83 14.78 -20.56
N TYR A 35 -11.07 15.14 -20.19
CA TYR A 35 -11.35 16.28 -19.30
C TYR A 35 -11.30 15.93 -17.81
N LYS A 36 -11.03 14.67 -17.44
CA LYS A 36 -10.77 14.28 -16.06
C LYS A 36 -9.42 14.84 -15.60
N MET A 37 -9.34 15.30 -14.36
CA MET A 37 -8.07 15.73 -13.78
C MET A 37 -7.15 14.52 -13.61
N ALA A 38 -5.91 14.63 -14.07
CA ALA A 38 -4.97 13.50 -14.13
C ALA A 38 -4.76 12.77 -12.80
N PHE A 39 -4.77 13.48 -11.66
CA PHE A 39 -4.60 12.87 -10.34
C PHE A 39 -5.86 12.20 -9.80
N THR A 40 -7.01 12.39 -10.44
CA THR A 40 -8.29 11.70 -10.15
C THR A 40 -8.62 10.61 -11.16
N ASP A 41 -7.92 10.59 -12.31
CA ASP A 41 -8.15 9.65 -13.39
C ASP A 41 -7.32 8.38 -13.18
N THR A 42 -7.96 7.34 -12.63
CA THR A 42 -7.30 6.07 -12.35
C THR A 42 -6.89 5.34 -13.62
N ASP A 43 -7.68 5.43 -14.70
CA ASP A 43 -7.36 4.76 -15.97
C ASP A 43 -6.11 5.38 -16.61
N PHE A 44 -6.00 6.72 -16.55
CA PHE A 44 -4.77 7.43 -16.92
C PHE A 44 -3.61 6.99 -16.04
N LEU A 45 -3.76 7.05 -14.71
CA LEU A 45 -2.72 6.70 -13.75
C LEU A 45 -2.22 5.27 -13.87
N LEU A 46 -2.98 4.33 -14.43
CA LEU A 46 -2.62 2.91 -14.60
C LEU A 46 -1.89 2.60 -15.91
N ARG A 47 -1.76 3.56 -16.84
CA ARG A 47 -1.05 3.40 -18.12
C ARG A 47 0.42 2.99 -17.96
N GLU A 48 0.99 2.34 -18.97
CA GLU A 48 2.36 1.83 -18.91
C GLU A 48 3.39 2.96 -18.75
N GLU A 49 3.18 4.08 -19.44
CA GLU A 49 4.03 5.27 -19.45
C GLU A 49 4.15 5.92 -18.07
N LEU A 50 3.14 5.73 -17.21
CA LEU A 50 3.13 6.28 -15.85
C LEU A 50 3.65 5.31 -14.79
N ARG A 51 4.18 4.14 -15.18
CA ARG A 51 4.85 3.24 -14.24
C ARG A 51 5.95 3.94 -13.41
N PRO A 52 6.82 4.81 -13.95
CA PRO A 52 7.82 5.50 -13.14
C PRO A 52 7.20 6.41 -12.06
N VAL A 53 6.08 7.09 -12.39
CA VAL A 53 5.35 7.93 -11.44
C VAL A 53 4.72 7.07 -10.35
N ARG A 54 4.09 5.94 -10.69
CA ARG A 54 3.55 5.00 -9.70
C ARG A 54 4.64 4.45 -8.77
N MET A 55 5.79 4.07 -9.32
CA MET A 55 6.94 3.62 -8.52
C MET A 55 7.37 4.70 -7.52
N GLN A 56 7.45 5.95 -7.95
CA GLN A 56 7.77 7.07 -7.06
C GLN A 56 6.72 7.22 -5.94
N LEU A 57 5.43 7.13 -6.27
CA LEU A 57 4.36 7.19 -5.28
C LEU A 57 4.44 6.05 -4.25
N GLU A 58 4.75 4.82 -4.68
CA GLU A 58 4.92 3.67 -3.79
C GLU A 58 6.10 3.84 -2.81
N LEU A 59 7.15 4.56 -3.21
CA LEU A 59 8.26 4.90 -2.32
C LEU A 59 7.91 6.06 -1.37
N MET A 60 7.19 7.08 -1.85
CA MET A 60 6.85 8.26 -1.05
C MET A 60 5.74 8.00 -0.04
N LYS A 61 4.75 7.18 -0.39
CA LYS A 61 3.59 6.88 0.48
C LYS A 61 3.98 6.38 1.88
N PRO A 62 4.82 5.35 2.05
CA PRO A 62 5.19 4.88 3.39
C PRO A 62 5.97 5.92 4.19
N GLU A 63 6.78 6.75 3.53
CA GLU A 63 7.53 7.83 4.18
C GLU A 63 6.58 8.89 4.74
N LEU A 64 5.65 9.40 3.93
CA LEU A 64 4.67 10.40 4.37
C LEU A 64 3.81 9.87 5.52
N VAL A 65 3.37 8.62 5.45
CA VAL A 65 2.59 7.99 6.52
C VAL A 65 3.39 7.87 7.81
N GLN A 66 4.67 7.48 7.74
CA GLN A 66 5.53 7.41 8.92
C GLN A 66 5.77 8.79 9.54
N GLN A 67 5.98 9.81 8.72
CA GLN A 67 6.12 11.20 9.17
C GLN A 67 4.86 11.70 9.88
N ASP A 68 3.68 11.45 9.31
CA ASP A 68 2.39 11.82 9.92
C ASP A 68 2.18 11.12 11.28
N GLN A 69 2.69 9.89 11.43
CA GLN A 69 2.67 9.13 12.68
C GLN A 69 3.83 9.46 13.63
N LYS A 70 4.72 10.40 13.27
CA LYS A 70 5.89 10.81 14.06
C LYS A 70 6.82 9.65 14.41
N VAL A 71 7.07 8.76 13.45
CA VAL A 71 8.05 7.67 13.61
C VAL A 71 9.46 8.25 13.47
N ASP A 72 10.22 8.31 14.57
CA ASP A 72 11.59 8.83 14.57
C ASP A 72 12.66 7.78 14.20
N SER A 73 12.36 6.50 14.36
CA SER A 73 13.30 5.40 14.13
C SER A 73 12.59 4.10 13.77
N THR A 74 13.12 3.39 12.79
CA THR A 74 12.54 2.15 12.25
C THR A 74 13.55 1.01 12.34
N ILE A 75 13.18 -0.10 12.99
CA ILE A 75 13.95 -1.35 12.98
C ILE A 75 13.32 -2.29 11.96
N VAL A 76 14.09 -2.71 10.96
CA VAL A 76 13.63 -3.64 9.93
C VAL A 76 14.06 -5.05 10.31
N LEU A 77 13.08 -5.94 10.52
CA LEU A 77 13.31 -7.36 10.75
C LEU A 77 12.94 -8.15 9.49
N PHE A 78 13.81 -9.06 9.08
CA PHE A 78 13.54 -10.00 8.00
C PHE A 78 13.31 -11.40 8.58
N GLY A 79 12.37 -12.13 8.00
CA GLY A 79 12.03 -13.49 8.41
C GLY A 79 11.40 -14.26 7.25
N SER A 80 11.36 -15.58 7.37
CA SER A 80 10.72 -16.43 6.37
C SER A 80 9.19 -16.33 6.49
N ALA A 81 8.53 -15.94 5.40
CA ALA A 81 7.06 -15.91 5.30
C ALA A 81 6.40 -17.31 5.34
N ARG A 82 7.20 -18.38 5.39
CA ARG A 82 6.73 -19.78 5.39
C ARG A 82 6.76 -20.43 6.77
N LEU A 83 7.31 -19.75 7.78
CA LEU A 83 7.32 -20.28 9.14
C LEU A 83 5.91 -20.24 9.71
N LYS A 84 5.58 -21.31 10.44
CA LYS A 84 4.31 -21.45 11.10
C LYS A 84 4.48 -21.20 12.60
N PRO A 85 3.45 -20.70 13.28
CA PRO A 85 3.39 -20.75 14.74
C PRO A 85 3.72 -22.16 15.24
N ARG A 86 4.40 -22.24 16.40
CA ARG A 86 4.96 -23.49 16.90
C ARG A 86 3.89 -24.57 17.13
N ASP A 87 2.72 -24.19 17.60
CA ASP A 87 1.56 -25.05 17.77
C ASP A 87 1.04 -25.61 16.43
N GLU A 88 0.90 -24.77 15.40
CA GLU A 88 0.56 -25.22 14.04
C GLU A 88 1.63 -26.16 13.48
N ALA A 89 2.92 -25.84 13.67
CA ALA A 89 4.01 -26.67 13.19
C ALA A 89 4.02 -28.05 13.86
N LEU A 90 3.73 -28.11 15.16
CA LEU A 90 3.61 -29.36 15.92
C LEU A 90 2.42 -30.21 15.45
N ALA A 91 1.27 -29.59 15.20
CA ALA A 91 0.10 -30.29 14.65
C ALA A 91 0.42 -30.90 13.27
N LEU A 92 1.07 -30.12 12.39
CA LEU A 92 1.52 -30.60 11.09
C LEU A 92 2.51 -31.77 11.20
N LEU A 93 3.39 -31.75 12.21
CA LEU A 93 4.31 -32.86 12.48
C LEU A 93 3.57 -34.12 12.93
N GLN A 94 2.56 -33.97 13.79
CA GLN A 94 1.72 -35.10 14.22
C GLN A 94 0.94 -35.71 13.04
N ASP A 95 0.34 -34.86 12.21
CA ASP A 95 -0.39 -35.29 11.01
C ASP A 95 0.57 -35.99 10.02
N ALA A 96 1.74 -35.42 9.76
CA ALA A 96 2.74 -36.01 8.89
C ALA A 96 3.22 -37.36 9.42
N ALA A 97 3.45 -37.47 10.73
CA ALA A 97 3.82 -38.73 11.37
C ALA A 97 2.74 -39.83 11.19
N SER A 98 1.46 -39.46 11.20
CA SER A 98 0.35 -40.40 10.97
C SER A 98 0.28 -40.93 9.52
N SER A 99 0.77 -40.16 8.55
CA SER A 99 0.75 -40.52 7.13
C SER A 99 1.87 -41.49 6.69
N GLY A 100 2.95 -41.56 7.47
CA GLY A 100 4.13 -42.39 7.16
C GLY A 100 5.01 -41.90 6.00
N ASP A 101 4.71 -40.75 5.39
CA ASP A 101 5.57 -40.15 4.35
C ASP A 101 6.81 -39.50 4.96
N ALA A 102 7.97 -40.12 4.76
CA ALA A 102 9.26 -39.64 5.27
C ALA A 102 9.65 -38.24 4.77
N VAL A 103 9.17 -37.81 3.60
CA VAL A 103 9.43 -36.46 3.09
C VAL A 103 8.57 -35.43 3.81
N ALA A 104 7.29 -35.74 4.01
CA ALA A 104 6.36 -34.89 4.76
C ALA A 104 6.81 -34.72 6.22
N ILE A 105 7.25 -35.80 6.87
CA ILE A 105 7.74 -35.79 8.25
C ILE A 105 8.96 -34.86 8.38
N ARG A 106 10.00 -35.05 7.55
CA ARG A 106 11.21 -34.18 7.60
C ARG A 106 10.90 -32.71 7.36
N ARG A 107 9.92 -32.40 6.51
CA ARG A 107 9.49 -31.02 6.27
C ARG A 107 8.82 -30.42 7.52
N ALA A 108 7.95 -31.19 8.17
CA ALA A 108 7.25 -30.74 9.37
C ALA A 108 8.22 -30.60 10.57
N GLU A 109 9.19 -31.50 10.72
CA GLU A 109 10.25 -31.39 11.74
C GLU A 109 11.01 -30.07 11.60
N ARG A 110 11.43 -29.74 10.37
CA ARG A 110 12.12 -28.48 10.09
C ARG A 110 11.25 -27.25 10.34
N GLN A 111 9.93 -27.35 10.19
CA GLN A 111 9.03 -26.26 10.53
C GLN A 111 8.95 -26.04 12.05
N VAL A 112 8.94 -27.12 12.84
CA VAL A 112 8.94 -27.05 14.32
C VAL A 112 10.27 -26.50 14.86
N GLU A 113 11.39 -26.88 14.25
CA GLU A 113 12.71 -26.39 14.64
C GLU A 113 12.84 -24.87 14.46
N MET A 114 12.25 -24.35 13.38
CA MET A 114 12.35 -22.94 13.00
C MET A 114 11.21 -22.07 13.57
N SER A 115 10.29 -22.64 14.36
CA SER A 115 9.12 -21.97 14.99
C SER A 115 9.26 -21.81 16.49
#